data_AF-A0A6I3LUZ7-F1
#
_entry.id   AF-A0A6I3LUZ7-F1
#
_cell.length_a   1.000
_cell.length_b   1.000
_cell.length_c   1.000
_cell.angle_alpha   90.00
_cell.angle_beta   90.00
_cell.angle_gamma   90.00
#
_symmetry.space_group_name_H-M   'P 1'
#
loop_
_entity.id
_entity.type
_entity.pdbx_description
1 polymer ?
#
loop_
_entity_poly.entity_id
_entity_poly.type
_entity_poly.pdbx_seq_one_letter_code
_entity_poly.pdbx_strand_id
1 'polypeptide(L)'
;MGHLFQHVLGAFFLGIGGLFRWSFFQLLNVSIEEKYSKDLEYYLDQKNPNVDKNGFTVAQKNFLAGIIIFISFIFLINKFG
;
A
#
# COMPACT_ATOMS: atom_id res chain seq x y z
N MET A 1 -16.16 6.83 -19.43
CA MET A 1 -14.93 6.01 -19.44
C MET A 1 -13.88 6.45 -18.42
N GLY A 2 -13.53 7.75 -18.33
CA GLY A 2 -12.50 8.24 -17.39
C GLY A 2 -12.73 7.90 -15.91
N HIS A 3 -13.97 8.01 -15.42
CA HIS A 3 -14.31 7.70 -14.02
C HIS A 3 -14.13 6.21 -13.66
N LEU A 4 -14.44 5.30 -14.58
CA LEU A 4 -14.27 3.86 -14.38
C LEU A 4 -12.78 3.51 -14.33
N PHE A 5 -11.99 4.07 -15.23
CA PHE A 5 -10.55 3.86 -15.29
C PHE A 5 -9.84 4.39 -14.03
N GLN A 6 -10.22 5.58 -13.56
CA GLN A 6 -9.72 6.13 -12.29
C GLN A 6 -10.09 5.26 -11.09
N HIS A 7 -11.30 4.70 -11.06
CA HIS A 7 -11.73 3.82 -9.99
C HIS A 7 -10.94 2.49 -9.98
N VAL A 8 -10.74 1.88 -11.15
CA VAL A 8 -9.98 0.63 -11.30
C VAL A 8 -8.50 0.82 -10.95
N LEU A 9 -7.87 1.87 -11.47
CA LEU A 9 -6.48 2.19 -11.12
C LEU A 9 -6.34 2.53 -9.64
N GLY A 10 -7.27 3.32 -9.08
CA GLY A 10 -7.29 3.63 -7.66
C GLY A 10 -7.35 2.37 -6.81
N ALA A 11 -8.28 1.47 -7.11
CA ALA A 11 -8.41 0.18 -6.43
C ALA A 11 -7.15 -0.69 -6.56
N PHE A 12 -6.53 -0.71 -7.74
CA PHE A 12 -5.28 -1.43 -7.98
C PHE A 12 -4.16 -0.93 -7.07
N PHE A 13 -3.88 0.38 -7.07
CA PHE A 13 -2.81 0.98 -6.25
C PHE A 13 -3.06 0.83 -4.76
N LEU A 14 -4.32 0.97 -4.32
CA LEU A 14 -4.69 0.74 -2.93
C LEU A 14 -4.51 -0.73 -2.52
N GLY A 15 -4.86 -1.68 -3.39
CA GLY A 15 -4.71 -3.11 -3.14
C GLY A 15 -3.25 -3.53 -3.06
N ILE A 16 -2.46 -3.27 -4.11
CA ILE A 16 -1.04 -3.65 -4.15
C ILE A 16 -0.23 -2.97 -3.05
N GLY A 17 -0.52 -1.68 -2.78
CA GLY A 17 0.15 -0.95 -1.73
C GLY A 17 -0.21 -1.46 -0.33
N GLY A 18 -1.46 -1.84 -0.08
CA GLY A 18 -1.88 -2.49 1.16
C GLY A 18 -1.19 -3.83 1.39
N LEU A 19 -1.19 -4.69 0.36
CA LEU A 19 -0.51 -5.99 0.40
C LEU A 19 1.00 -5.85 0.66
N PHE A 20 1.67 -4.94 -0.05
CA PHE A 20 3.09 -4.72 0.15
C PHE A 20 3.40 -4.19 1.55
N ARG A 21 2.62 -3.23 2.05
CA ARG A 21 2.79 -2.70 3.41
C ARG A 21 2.62 -3.81 4.44
N TRP A 22 1.59 -4.64 4.31
CA TRP A 22 1.40 -5.78 5.21
C TRP A 22 2.61 -6.71 5.18
N SER A 23 3.04 -7.16 4.00
CA SER A 23 4.19 -8.05 3.85
C SER A 23 5.48 -7.44 4.43
N PHE A 24 5.75 -6.17 4.14
CA PHE A 24 6.91 -5.46 4.67
C PHE A 24 6.89 -5.39 6.20
N PHE A 25 5.74 -5.09 6.80
CA PHE A 25 5.62 -5.03 8.25
C PHE A 25 5.65 -6.41 8.93
N GLN A 26 5.20 -7.47 8.26
CA GLN A 26 5.41 -8.83 8.78
C GLN A 26 6.89 -9.20 8.83
N LEU A 27 7.67 -8.84 7.80
CA LEU A 27 9.12 -9.03 7.82
C LEU A 27 9.78 -8.25 8.97
N LEU A 28 9.33 -7.02 9.22
CA LEU A 28 9.84 -6.21 10.34
C LEU A 28 9.43 -6.75 11.72
N ASN A 29 8.19 -7.22 11.87
CA ASN A 29 7.71 -7.85 13.10
C ASN A 29 8.52 -9.10 13.45
N VAL A 30 8.93 -9.88 12.44
CA VAL A 30 9.82 -11.04 12.64
C VAL A 30 11.23 -10.62 13.05
N SER A 31 11.70 -9.47 12.55
CA SER A 31 13.11 -9.09 12.66
C SER A 31 13.47 -8.24 13.88
N ILE A 32 12.53 -7.45 14.42
CA ILE A 32 12.85 -6.40 15.41
C ILE A 32 12.06 -6.59 16.70
N GLU A 33 10.72 -6.58 16.64
CA GLU A 33 9.76 -6.89 17.71
C GLU A 33 8.34 -6.69 17.14
N GLU A 34 7.31 -7.32 17.71
CA GLU A 34 5.92 -7.22 17.21
C GLU A 34 5.30 -5.84 17.47
N LYS A 35 5.55 -4.90 16.56
CA LYS A 35 5.11 -3.51 16.67
C LYS A 35 3.95 -3.16 15.74
N TYR A 36 3.84 -3.85 14.61
CA TYR A 36 2.88 -3.53 13.55
C TYR A 36 1.72 -4.52 13.55
N SER A 37 0.54 -4.07 13.08
CA SER A 37 -0.64 -4.94 12.97
C SER A 37 -0.32 -6.18 12.13
N LYS A 38 -0.71 -7.35 12.62
CA LYS A 38 -0.64 -8.62 11.88
C LYS A 38 -1.87 -8.85 11.00
N ASP A 39 -2.95 -8.17 11.31
CA ASP A 39 -4.22 -8.30 10.62
C ASP A 39 -4.13 -7.68 9.23
N LEU A 40 -4.36 -8.50 8.21
CA LEU A 40 -4.38 -8.08 6.82
C LEU A 40 -5.57 -7.15 6.54
N GLU A 41 -6.71 -7.34 7.22
CA GLU A 41 -7.90 -6.52 7.02
C GLU A 41 -7.62 -5.06 7.36
N TYR A 42 -6.81 -4.80 8.41
CA TYR A 42 -6.35 -3.44 8.72
C TYR A 42 -5.65 -2.76 7.53
N TYR A 43 -4.89 -3.50 6.71
CA TYR A 43 -4.19 -2.95 5.54
C TYR A 43 -5.05 -2.92 4.29
N LEU A 44 -6.13 -3.70 4.22
CA LEU A 44 -7.07 -3.68 3.10
C LEU A 44 -8.28 -2.79 3.35
N ASP A 45 -8.51 -2.36 4.59
CA ASP A 45 -9.59 -1.45 4.96
C ASP A 45 -9.31 -0.04 4.44
N GLN A 46 -9.81 0.20 3.23
CA GLN A 46 -9.77 1.49 2.55
C GLN A 46 -10.90 2.43 2.98
N LYS A 47 -11.85 1.94 3.80
CA LYS A 47 -13.02 2.71 4.22
C LYS A 47 -12.84 3.35 5.59
N ASN A 48 -11.80 2.97 6.33
CA ASN A 48 -11.48 3.57 7.61
C ASN A 48 -11.10 5.06 7.47
N PRO A 49 -11.91 5.99 8.00
CA PRO A 49 -11.61 7.42 7.91
C PRO A 49 -10.59 7.87 8.97
N ASN A 50 -10.18 7.00 9.89
CA ASN A 50 -9.28 7.38 10.97
C ASN A 50 -7.90 7.71 10.41
N VAL A 51 -7.47 8.94 10.70
CA VAL A 51 -6.11 9.42 10.45
C VAL A 51 -5.19 8.99 11.58
N ASP A 52 -3.96 8.61 11.22
CA ASP A 52 -2.93 8.32 12.20
C ASP A 52 -2.32 9.61 12.78
N LYS A 53 -1.32 9.45 13.67
CA LYS A 53 -0.57 10.57 14.26
C LYS A 53 0.16 11.44 13.23
N ASN A 54 0.36 10.94 12.01
CA ASN A 54 1.00 11.65 10.91
C ASN A 54 -0.03 12.31 9.97
N GLY A 55 -1.33 12.25 10.30
CA GLY A 55 -2.40 12.85 9.51
C GLY A 55 -2.80 12.07 8.26
N PHE A 56 -2.40 10.80 8.14
CA PHE A 56 -2.71 9.98 6.97
C PHE A 56 -3.67 8.83 7.31
N THR A 57 -4.64 8.60 6.42
CA THR A 57 -5.49 7.40 6.48
C THR A 57 -4.73 6.18 5.98
N VAL A 58 -5.25 4.98 6.30
CA VAL A 58 -4.72 3.71 5.77
C VAL A 58 -4.74 3.72 4.24
N ALA A 59 -5.84 4.16 3.62
CA ALA A 59 -5.99 4.26 2.18
C ALA A 59 -4.92 5.16 1.54
N GLN A 60 -4.68 6.35 2.10
CA GLN A 60 -3.66 7.27 1.56
C GLN A 60 -2.26 6.65 1.57
N LYS A 61 -1.89 5.98 2.68
CA LYS A 61 -0.60 5.29 2.78
C LYS A 61 -0.49 4.11 1.81
N ASN A 62 -1.56 3.36 1.62
CA ASN A 62 -1.59 2.26 0.65
C ASN A 62 -1.42 2.79 -0.76
N PHE A 63 -2.17 3.82 -1.14
CA PHE A 63 -2.09 4.41 -2.47
C PHE A 63 -0.66 4.91 -2.76
N LEU A 64 -0.05 5.61 -1.80
CA LEU A 64 1.34 6.06 -1.91
C LEU A 64 2.32 4.89 -2.07
N ALA A 65 2.18 3.86 -1.24
CA ALA A 65 3.01 2.65 -1.35
C ALA A 65 2.85 1.99 -2.73
N GLY A 66 1.62 1.90 -3.24
CA GLY A 66 1.32 1.37 -4.56
C GLY A 66 2.01 2.16 -5.68
N ILE A 67 1.99 3.49 -5.61
CA ILE A 67 2.70 4.36 -6.56
C ILE A 67 4.20 4.10 -6.51
N ILE A 68 4.79 4.04 -5.31
CA ILE A 68 6.22 3.80 -5.14
C ILE A 68 6.62 2.46 -5.78
N ILE A 69 5.86 1.39 -5.51
CA ILE A 69 6.11 0.06 -6.11
C ILE A 69 6.06 0.11 -7.62
N PHE A 70 5.05 0.79 -8.18
CA PHE A 70 4.89 0.91 -9.62
C PHE A 70 6.03 1.68 -10.28
N ILE A 71 6.46 2.79 -9.67
CA ILE A 71 7.62 3.57 -10.13
C ILE A 71 8.88 2.71 -10.04
N SER A 72 9.11 2.00 -8.93
CA SER A 72 10.24 1.07 -8.79
C SER A 72 10.22 -0.02 -9.86
N PHE A 73 9.05 -0.54 -10.20
CA PHE A 73 8.89 -1.56 -11.24
C PHE A 73 9.23 -1.01 -12.63
N ILE A 74 8.81 0.22 -12.97
CA ILE A 74 9.20 0.90 -14.22
C ILE A 74 10.72 1.06 -14.30
N PHE A 75 11.36 1.51 -13.23
CA PHE A 75 12.82 1.66 -13.20
C PHE A 75 13.54 0.32 -13.33
N LEU A 76 13.02 -0.75 -12.72
CA LEU A 76 13.57 -2.10 -12.86
C LEU A 76 13.47 -2.60 -14.30
N ILE A 77 12.32 -2.45 -14.94
CA ILE A 77 12.14 -2.81 -16.36
C ILE A 77 13.13 -2.03 -17.23
N ASN A 78 13.22 -0.71 -17.06
CA ASN A 78 14.15 0.11 -17.87
C ASN A 78 15.62 -0.24 -17.66
N LYS A 79 15.98 -0.85 -16.52
CA LYS A 79 17.35 -1.24 -16.22
C LYS A 79 17.71 -2.63 -16.74
N PHE A 80 16.74 -3.53 -16.83
CA PHE A 80 16.96 -4.95 -17.13
C PHE A 80 16.32 -5.43 -18.44
N GLY A 81 15.44 -4.64 -19.06
CA GLY A 81 14.88 -4.86 -20.39
C GLY A 81 15.62 -4.02 -21.43
#